data_AF-B4KTM6-F1
#
_entry.id   AF-B4KTM6-F1
#
_cell.length_a   1.000
_cell.length_b   1.000
_cell.length_c   1.000
_cell.angle_alpha   90.00
_cell.angle_beta   90.00
_cell.angle_gamma   90.00
#
_symmetry.space_group_name_H-M   'P 1'
#
loop_
_entity.id
_entity.type
_entity.pdbx_description
1 polymer ?
#
loop_
_entity_poly.entity_id
_entity_poly.type
_entity_poly.pdbx_seq_one_letter_code
_entity_poly.pdbx_strand_id
1 'polypeptide(L)'
;MSRRTDADSEDAPPKTKTKFTRPRMNQLTEQRINRLRSSAADGAHLAVVRSHSETPASQAKKKGNQTSSQTSICVRMQEDGVEPLPCPQALEMLQRGLEDMQSEFMRKAADFRGKRHGYSYKLVAIVHNDNCKVLVHRDDLLAMPKNLPAHSLNDFRNLCHNTLREGVWFIFEQIASVQSEDNSLQTLRQEELRRQLDGHLSNKLAVVDNELMEMCKAAGNDESAKLRAQICELTEENSELVSANSKLEMDVVDIRKQRDELKTSLDISQKRCDDLALELADKNILLVKKAGALEDMIAEIRNLKKTNKILQQRQRESDTSIDGFRLSNEKLLSRIEDLESQVLQAQSECIILQKKMDELMEDLGEKETIMAEQRAQLQDQELTKTLQSESTSTEPEPDTEHLCDLQAELERQQMRLAEQERREQTLRLQLEQKQEELNKVELKVSRLEEQNEHHRQVLAVRGERINYLDQEMKQRELESNRKLNEIMAQTSDKNTLITQMTNELAATNEQFQNLCSKLTAKQTKLHSQEHVIKLLEESNERSVKLHTKLGEKNAMLKDELDHLRRTVNNLMLANDVNDAPDVPELVLE
;
A
#
# COMPACT_ATOMS: atom_id res chain seq x y z
N MET A 1 -49.15 -29.99 -53.13
CA MET A 1 -48.75 -28.64 -53.57
C MET A 1 -47.69 -28.14 -52.58
N SER A 2 -46.39 -28.26 -52.89
CA SER A 2 -45.53 -27.29 -53.61
C SER A 2 -45.47 -25.93 -52.87
N ARG A 3 -44.33 -25.39 -52.41
CA ARG A 3 -42.94 -25.47 -52.88
C ARG A 3 -41.92 -25.23 -51.76
N ARG A 4 -40.77 -25.91 -51.90
CA ARG A 4 -39.44 -25.58 -51.38
C ARG A 4 -38.93 -24.26 -51.99
N THR A 5 -38.02 -23.59 -51.28
CA THR A 5 -36.72 -23.19 -51.86
C THR A 5 -35.68 -23.08 -50.74
N ASP A 6 -34.66 -23.93 -50.86
CA ASP A 6 -33.33 -23.75 -50.29
C ASP A 6 -32.62 -22.58 -50.99
N ALA A 7 -31.73 -21.89 -50.27
CA ALA A 7 -30.67 -21.10 -50.86
C ALA A 7 -29.46 -21.07 -49.91
N ASP A 8 -28.48 -21.91 -50.23
CA ASP A 8 -27.08 -21.77 -49.84
C ASP A 8 -26.48 -20.49 -50.47
N SER A 9 -25.63 -19.79 -49.73
CA SER A 9 -24.53 -19.03 -50.32
C SER A 9 -23.38 -18.92 -49.32
N GLU A 10 -22.22 -19.40 -49.77
CA GLU A 10 -20.93 -19.40 -49.11
C GLU A 10 -20.31 -18.00 -48.94
N ASP A 11 -19.26 -17.99 -48.12
CA ASP A 11 -18.07 -17.13 -48.16
C ASP A 11 -18.20 -15.63 -47.82
N ALA A 12 -17.99 -15.33 -46.54
CA ALA A 12 -17.26 -14.13 -46.15
C ALA A 12 -16.47 -14.39 -44.84
N PRO A 13 -15.14 -14.19 -44.80
CA PRO A 13 -14.37 -14.34 -43.58
C PRO A 13 -14.74 -13.20 -42.61
N PRO A 14 -14.87 -13.46 -41.29
CA PRO A 14 -15.09 -12.38 -40.34
C PRO A 14 -13.82 -11.53 -40.29
N LYS A 15 -13.92 -10.30 -40.79
CA LYS A 15 -12.90 -9.26 -40.71
C LYS A 15 -12.51 -9.05 -39.25
N THR A 16 -11.29 -9.45 -38.88
CA THR A 16 -10.62 -9.10 -37.63
C THR A 16 -10.37 -7.59 -37.60
N LYS A 17 -11.33 -6.82 -37.10
CA LYS A 17 -11.10 -5.43 -36.68
C LYS A 17 -10.73 -5.43 -35.20
N THR A 18 -9.46 -5.71 -34.90
CA THR A 18 -8.84 -5.32 -33.64
C THR A 18 -8.71 -3.80 -33.58
N LYS A 19 -9.77 -3.11 -33.13
CA LYS A 19 -9.64 -1.78 -32.55
C LYS A 19 -9.50 -1.96 -31.05
N PHE A 20 -8.26 -2.16 -30.60
CA PHE A 20 -7.90 -1.87 -29.21
C PHE A 20 -8.07 -0.37 -29.00
N THR A 21 -9.27 0.02 -28.57
CA THR A 21 -9.49 1.35 -28.00
C THR A 21 -8.84 1.31 -26.63
N ARG A 22 -7.76 2.08 -26.43
CA ARG A 22 -7.15 2.27 -25.11
C ARG A 22 -8.26 2.62 -24.10
N PRO A 23 -8.26 2.03 -22.88
CA PRO A 23 -9.20 2.46 -21.85
C PRO A 23 -9.04 3.96 -21.64
N ARG A 24 -10.14 4.70 -21.77
CA ARG A 24 -10.16 6.14 -21.49
C ARG A 24 -9.80 6.30 -20.02
N MET A 25 -8.59 6.83 -19.77
CA MET A 25 -8.10 7.05 -18.42
C MET A 25 -9.04 8.05 -17.72
N ASN A 26 -9.48 7.73 -16.51
CA ASN A 26 -10.29 8.64 -15.71
C ASN A 26 -9.48 9.94 -15.47
N GLN A 27 -10.10 11.11 -15.63
CA GLN A 27 -9.46 12.43 -15.43
C GLN A 27 -8.79 12.54 -14.05
N LEU A 28 -9.31 11.83 -13.04
CA LEU A 28 -8.70 11.76 -11.71
C LEU A 28 -7.33 11.05 -11.72
N THR A 29 -7.14 10.06 -12.60
CA THR A 29 -5.88 9.35 -12.78
C THR A 29 -4.86 10.21 -13.53
N GLU A 30 -5.28 10.96 -14.55
CA GLU A 30 -4.42 11.95 -15.23
C GLU A 30 -3.96 13.07 -14.28
N GLN A 31 -4.86 13.58 -13.44
CA GLN A 31 -4.52 14.60 -12.44
C GLN A 31 -3.54 14.07 -11.39
N ARG A 32 -3.65 12.80 -10.97
CA ARG A 32 -2.71 12.17 -10.03
C ARG A 32 -1.33 11.95 -10.65
N ILE A 33 -1.26 11.50 -11.90
CA ILE A 33 0.01 11.31 -12.61
C ILE A 33 0.72 12.66 -12.85
N ASN A 34 -0.03 13.71 -13.18
CA ASN A 34 0.55 15.04 -13.37
C ASN A 34 1.07 15.64 -12.05
N ARG A 35 0.38 15.44 -10.92
CA ARG A 35 0.89 15.85 -9.60
C ARG A 35 2.17 15.12 -9.19
N LEU A 36 2.27 13.83 -9.52
CA LEU A 36 3.48 13.04 -9.25
C LEU A 36 4.66 13.47 -10.13
N ARG A 37 4.42 13.91 -11.38
CA ARG A 37 5.47 14.46 -12.25
C ARG A 37 5.92 15.86 -11.84
N SER A 38 5.01 16.70 -11.35
CA SER A 38 5.36 18.02 -10.82
C SER A 38 6.15 17.93 -9.51
N SER A 39 5.85 16.96 -8.64
CA SER A 39 6.59 16.75 -7.38
C SER A 39 7.99 16.16 -7.56
N ALA A 40 8.31 15.56 -8.71
CA ALA A 40 9.62 14.99 -9.00
C ALA A 40 10.60 16.01 -9.63
N ALA A 41 10.14 17.21 -9.99
CA ALA A 41 10.95 18.25 -10.62
C ALA A 41 11.61 19.22 -9.62
N ASP A 42 11.14 19.28 -8.37
CA ASP A 42 11.66 20.21 -7.35
C ASP A 42 12.69 19.59 -6.38
N GLY A 43 13.14 18.35 -6.65
CA GLY A 43 14.05 17.59 -5.78
C GLY A 43 15.52 17.56 -6.23
N ALA A 44 15.95 18.39 -7.17
CA ALA A 44 17.27 18.27 -7.80
C ALA A 44 18.10 19.57 -7.73
N HIS A 45 18.24 20.18 -6.55
CA HIS A 45 19.36 21.07 -6.26
C HIS A 45 19.61 21.12 -4.76
N LEU A 46 20.64 20.39 -4.29
CA LEU A 46 21.55 20.71 -3.18
C LEU A 46 22.15 19.41 -2.60
N ALA A 47 23.31 18.98 -3.10
CA ALA A 47 24.31 18.23 -2.33
C ALA A 47 25.58 18.00 -3.17
N VAL A 48 26.50 18.96 -3.19
CA VAL A 48 27.94 18.65 -3.24
C VAL A 48 28.66 19.83 -2.61
N VAL A 49 29.21 19.68 -1.39
CA VAL A 49 30.60 20.09 -1.09
C VAL A 49 31.09 19.24 0.08
N ARG A 50 32.19 18.53 -0.21
CA ARG A 50 33.03 17.74 0.67
C ARG A 50 33.79 18.62 1.67
N SER A 51 34.00 18.03 2.85
CA SER A 51 35.10 18.29 3.78
C SER A 51 36.45 18.45 3.08
N HIS A 52 37.26 19.43 3.51
CA HIS A 52 38.69 19.27 3.81
C HIS A 52 39.25 20.51 4.54
N SER A 53 40.20 20.21 5.41
CA SER A 53 40.97 21.04 6.32
C SER A 53 42.16 21.75 5.66
N GLU A 54 42.76 22.66 6.43
CA GLU A 54 44.16 23.14 6.40
C GLU A 54 44.55 24.33 5.50
N THR A 55 44.93 25.41 6.20
CA THR A 55 46.01 26.40 5.99
C THR A 55 46.29 27.00 4.61
N PRO A 56 46.74 28.26 4.60
CA PRO A 56 47.98 28.53 3.89
C PRO A 56 48.94 29.43 4.68
N ALA A 57 50.17 28.94 4.87
CA ALA A 57 51.34 29.77 5.05
C ALA A 57 51.98 30.04 3.68
N SER A 58 52.22 31.33 3.42
CA SER A 58 53.36 31.91 2.72
C SER A 58 53.87 31.30 1.41
N GLN A 59 53.84 32.11 0.33
CA GLN A 59 55.02 32.27 -0.52
C GLN A 59 55.29 33.73 -0.86
N ALA A 60 56.49 34.15 -0.47
CA ALA A 60 57.17 35.36 -0.85
C ALA A 60 57.83 35.22 -2.23
N LYS A 61 57.94 36.34 -2.96
CA LYS A 61 59.09 36.71 -3.80
C LYS A 61 58.99 38.21 -4.11
N LYS A 62 59.77 39.08 -3.46
CA LYS A 62 61.18 39.49 -3.71
C LYS A 62 61.40 40.40 -4.92
N LYS A 63 61.74 41.67 -4.61
CA LYS A 63 62.77 42.60 -5.17
C LYS A 63 62.18 44.03 -5.20
N GLY A 64 62.84 45.10 -4.78
CA GLY A 64 64.17 45.38 -4.21
C GLY A 64 64.07 46.78 -3.57
N ASN A 65 64.64 47.03 -2.39
CA ASN A 65 66.01 47.43 -2.06
C ASN A 65 66.40 48.88 -2.41
N GLN A 66 67.01 49.52 -1.40
CA GLN A 66 67.78 50.79 -1.37
C GLN A 66 66.92 52.04 -1.10
N THR A 67 67.21 52.94 -0.14
CA THR A 67 68.42 53.37 0.60
C THR A 67 68.01 53.93 2.00
N SER A 68 68.72 53.69 3.11
CA SER A 68 69.83 54.52 3.66
C SER A 68 69.52 56.03 3.75
N SER A 69 69.84 56.83 4.77
CA SER A 69 70.65 56.72 5.98
C SER A 69 70.29 57.87 6.94
N GLN A 70 70.66 57.68 8.21
CA GLN A 70 71.18 58.67 9.17
C GLN A 70 71.11 60.17 8.81
N THR A 71 70.65 60.99 9.76
CA THR A 71 71.41 62.20 10.12
C THR A 71 71.20 62.56 11.60
N SER A 72 72.30 62.45 12.35
CA SER A 72 72.60 63.23 13.54
C SER A 72 72.85 64.69 13.16
N ILE A 73 72.28 65.66 13.90
CA ILE A 73 72.84 67.02 13.98
C ILE A 73 72.77 67.50 15.44
N CYS A 74 73.95 67.85 15.94
CA CYS A 74 74.25 68.56 17.18
C CYS A 74 74.25 70.08 16.92
N VAL A 75 74.30 70.87 18.01
CA VAL A 75 74.58 72.33 18.11
C VAL A 75 73.32 73.22 18.00
N ARG A 76 72.94 74.14 18.92
CA ARG A 76 73.58 75.01 19.95
C ARG A 76 72.47 75.39 20.97
N MET A 77 72.61 75.30 22.30
CA MET A 77 73.29 76.22 23.25
C MET A 77 72.85 77.70 23.19
N GLN A 78 72.11 78.12 24.22
CA GLN A 78 72.25 79.32 25.09
C GLN A 78 70.87 79.59 25.71
N GLU A 79 70.65 79.91 26.99
CA GLU A 79 71.42 80.10 28.22
C GLU A 79 70.31 80.05 29.30
N ASP A 80 70.48 79.36 30.42
CA ASP A 80 70.99 80.01 31.63
C ASP A 80 71.55 78.97 32.59
N GLY A 81 72.72 79.30 33.14
CA GLY A 81 73.56 78.39 33.89
C GLY A 81 73.01 77.99 35.25
N VAL A 82 73.01 76.67 35.49
CA VAL A 82 73.33 76.08 36.79
C VAL A 82 74.12 74.81 36.48
N GLU A 83 75.35 74.72 37.00
CA GLU A 83 76.22 73.54 36.88
C GLU A 83 75.47 72.25 37.26
N PRO A 84 75.57 71.15 36.49
CA PRO A 84 75.03 69.86 36.94
C PRO A 84 75.92 69.36 38.08
N LEU A 85 75.39 69.46 39.30
CA LEU A 85 75.91 68.75 40.46
C LEU A 85 76.05 67.26 40.12
N PRO A 86 77.16 66.60 40.49
CA PRO A 86 77.31 65.17 40.26
C PRO A 86 76.22 64.43 41.04
N CYS A 87 75.29 63.82 40.31
CA CYS A 87 74.28 62.96 40.89
C CYS A 87 75.03 61.75 41.51
N PRO A 88 74.88 61.46 42.82
CA PRO A 88 75.59 60.36 43.44
C PRO A 88 75.26 59.06 42.72
N GLN A 89 76.25 58.24 42.41
CA GLN A 89 76.13 56.95 41.71
C GLN A 89 75.02 56.04 42.30
N ALA A 90 74.68 56.23 43.58
CA ALA A 90 73.56 55.59 44.26
C ALA A 90 72.17 55.97 43.69
N LEU A 91 71.96 57.21 43.26
CA LEU A 91 70.71 57.69 42.68
C LEU A 91 70.54 57.19 41.24
N GLU A 92 71.62 57.11 40.47
CA GLU A 92 71.60 56.46 39.14
C GLU A 92 71.33 54.95 39.25
N MET A 93 71.89 54.27 40.27
CA MET A 93 71.57 52.86 40.55
C MET A 93 70.12 52.68 40.99
N LEU A 94 69.57 53.61 41.79
CA LEU A 94 68.18 53.56 42.21
C LEU A 94 67.22 53.82 41.04
N GLN A 95 67.57 54.77 40.16
CA GLN A 95 66.83 55.06 38.94
C GLN A 95 66.84 53.85 37.99
N ARG A 96 68.01 53.25 37.77
CA ARG A 96 68.15 52.05 36.93
C ARG A 96 67.40 50.85 37.53
N GLY A 97 67.42 50.69 38.86
CA GLY A 97 66.62 49.68 39.56
C GLY A 97 65.11 49.91 39.45
N LEU A 98 64.67 51.17 39.41
CA LEU A 98 63.28 51.53 39.17
C LEU A 98 62.86 51.21 37.72
N GLU A 99 63.71 51.55 36.75
CA GLU A 99 63.50 51.25 35.33
C GLU A 99 63.46 49.74 35.06
N ASP A 100 64.31 48.97 35.75
CA ASP A 100 64.31 47.50 35.70
C ASP A 100 63.04 46.91 36.31
N MET A 101 62.58 47.39 37.46
CA MET A 101 61.31 46.95 38.08
C MET A 101 60.10 47.31 37.21
N GLN A 102 60.08 48.50 36.62
CA GLN A 102 59.02 48.92 35.69
C GLN A 102 59.01 48.04 34.44
N SER A 103 60.19 47.74 33.90
CA SER A 103 60.34 46.85 32.73
C SER A 103 59.93 45.42 33.03
N GLU A 104 60.27 44.89 34.21
CA GLU A 104 59.85 43.56 34.67
C GLU A 104 58.34 43.49 34.89
N PHE A 105 57.75 44.52 35.50
CA PHE A 105 56.31 44.62 35.69
C PHE A 105 55.56 44.65 34.34
N MET A 106 56.02 45.46 33.38
CA MET A 106 55.42 45.53 32.04
C MET A 106 55.54 44.20 31.30
N ARG A 107 56.65 43.46 31.49
CA ARG A 107 56.84 42.12 30.94
C ARG A 107 55.87 41.11 31.56
N LYS A 108 55.71 41.11 32.89
CA LYS A 108 54.72 40.28 33.61
C LYS A 108 53.29 40.60 33.17
N ALA A 109 52.93 41.88 33.07
CA ALA A 109 51.62 42.31 32.61
C ALA A 109 51.32 41.87 31.16
N ALA A 110 52.34 41.86 30.29
CA ALA A 110 52.23 41.33 28.93
C ALA A 110 52.02 39.80 28.92
N ASP A 111 52.74 39.06 29.76
CA ASP A 111 52.55 37.60 29.91
C ASP A 111 51.14 37.23 30.42
N PHE A 112 50.55 38.07 31.28
CA PHE A 112 49.17 37.88 31.72
C PHE A 112 48.13 38.13 30.61
N ARG A 113 48.38 39.03 29.65
CA ARG A 113 47.49 39.20 28.47
C ARG A 113 47.52 38.00 27.52
N GLY A 114 48.63 37.27 27.45
CA GLY A 114 48.79 36.11 26.55
C GLY A 114 47.97 34.89 26.98
N LYS A 115 47.64 34.77 28.27
CA LYS A 115 46.84 33.65 28.81
C LYS A 115 45.37 34.05 28.83
N ARG A 116 44.58 33.58 27.86
CA ARG A 116 43.12 33.82 27.70
C ARG A 116 42.27 33.37 28.91
N HIS A 117 42.39 34.05 30.04
CA HIS A 117 41.44 34.01 31.14
C HIS A 117 40.64 35.29 30.97
N GLY A 118 39.34 35.19 30.68
CA GLY A 118 38.47 36.29 30.21
C GLY A 118 38.27 37.45 31.19
N TYR A 119 39.34 38.04 31.71
CA TYR A 119 39.37 39.16 32.65
C TYR A 119 39.96 40.39 31.97
N SER A 120 39.30 41.55 32.14
CA SER A 120 39.79 42.84 31.70
C SER A 120 40.63 43.48 32.81
N TYR A 121 41.93 43.69 32.56
CA TYR A 121 42.82 44.37 33.50
C TYR A 121 42.96 45.85 33.14
N LYS A 122 42.65 46.77 34.07
CA LYS A 122 42.97 48.20 33.96
C LYS A 122 44.19 48.49 34.83
N LEU A 123 45.23 49.06 34.23
CA LEU A 123 46.46 49.40 34.90
C LEU A 123 46.37 50.88 35.32
N VAL A 124 46.46 51.16 36.62
CA VAL A 124 46.36 52.51 37.17
C VAL A 124 47.73 52.93 37.67
N ALA A 125 48.30 53.97 37.06
CA ALA A 125 49.55 54.58 37.52
C ALA A 125 49.23 55.59 38.62
N ILE A 126 49.82 55.41 39.80
CA ILE A 126 49.66 56.30 40.95
C ILE A 126 50.99 57.01 41.18
N VAL A 127 51.04 58.32 40.88
CA VAL A 127 52.20 59.15 41.17
C VAL A 127 51.92 59.92 42.47
N HIS A 128 52.81 59.78 43.45
CA HIS A 128 52.73 60.54 44.70
C HIS A 128 53.66 61.75 44.59
N ASN A 129 53.21 62.93 45.05
CA ASN A 129 54.13 64.05 45.28
C ASN A 129 54.79 63.95 46.66
N ASP A 130 55.76 64.83 46.94
CA ASP A 130 56.49 64.91 48.22
C ASP A 130 55.60 65.10 49.47
N ASN A 131 54.31 65.41 49.28
CA ASN A 131 53.30 65.52 50.33
C ASN A 131 52.39 64.27 50.42
N CYS A 132 52.79 63.14 49.81
CA CYS A 132 52.01 61.90 49.68
C CYS A 132 50.61 62.09 49.09
N LYS A 133 50.36 63.17 48.34
CA LYS A 133 49.09 63.37 47.63
C LYS A 133 49.16 62.62 46.30
N VAL A 134 48.17 61.77 46.11
CA VAL A 134 47.94 61.03 44.87
C VAL A 134 47.59 62.00 43.75
N LEU A 135 48.49 62.16 42.78
CA LEU A 135 48.26 62.90 41.55
C LEU A 135 47.88 61.88 40.47
N VAL A 136 46.58 61.64 40.30
CA VAL A 136 46.08 60.82 39.19
C VAL A 136 45.47 61.75 38.13
N HIS A 137 45.75 61.46 36.86
CA HIS A 137 45.08 62.14 35.76
C HIS A 137 43.56 61.94 35.92
N ARG A 138 42.78 63.02 35.89
CA ARG A 138 41.34 63.00 36.19
C ARG A 138 40.53 61.94 35.42
N ASP A 139 41.01 61.48 34.26
CA ASP A 139 40.32 60.49 33.44
C ASP A 139 40.57 59.03 33.88
N ASP A 140 41.64 58.74 34.63
CA ASP A 140 41.99 57.36 35.00
C ASP A 140 41.25 56.84 36.25
N LEU A 141 40.74 57.75 37.09
CA LEU A 141 39.92 57.44 38.26
C LEU A 141 38.40 57.61 38.05
N LEU A 142 37.95 58.00 36.85
CA LEU A 142 36.52 58.07 36.57
C LEU A 142 36.00 56.64 36.28
N ALA A 143 35.56 56.02 37.38
CA ALA A 143 34.93 54.71 37.55
C ALA A 143 35.88 53.49 37.61
N MET A 144 36.19 53.07 38.85
CA MET A 144 36.48 51.67 39.16
C MET A 144 35.29 50.78 38.68
N PRO A 145 35.53 49.53 38.24
CA PRO A 145 34.46 48.65 37.76
C PRO A 145 33.36 48.51 38.82
N LYS A 146 32.17 49.00 38.51
CA LYS A 146 30.97 48.71 39.29
C LYS A 146 30.60 47.25 38.96
N ASN A 147 30.30 46.43 39.97
CA ASN A 147 29.97 44.99 39.89
C ASN A 147 31.15 44.02 40.06
N LEU A 148 31.98 44.23 41.09
CA LEU A 148 32.93 43.19 41.51
C LEU A 148 32.20 42.08 42.30
N PRO A 149 32.55 40.79 42.11
CA PRO A 149 31.97 39.71 42.88
C PRO A 149 32.21 39.89 44.38
N ALA A 150 31.25 39.47 45.22
CA ALA A 150 31.33 39.62 46.68
C ALA A 150 32.59 39.01 47.29
N HIS A 151 33.08 37.89 46.73
CA HIS A 151 34.33 37.25 47.17
C HIS A 151 35.56 38.11 46.84
N SER A 152 35.67 38.64 45.62
CA SER A 152 36.78 39.51 45.21
C SER A 152 36.80 40.85 45.96
N LEU A 153 35.64 41.40 46.31
CA LEU A 153 35.53 42.59 47.15
C LEU A 153 35.97 42.33 48.59
N ASN A 154 35.61 41.18 49.14
CA ASN A 154 36.03 40.80 50.49
C ASN A 154 37.55 40.55 50.55
N ASP A 155 38.13 39.94 49.52
CA ASP A 155 39.58 39.76 49.41
C ASP A 155 40.30 41.11 49.28
N PHE A 156 39.77 42.02 48.46
CA PHE A 156 40.31 43.38 48.33
C PHE A 156 40.18 44.19 49.62
N ARG A 157 39.05 44.06 50.34
CA ARG A 157 38.83 44.65 51.66
C ARG A 157 39.90 44.17 52.64
N ASN A 158 40.09 42.86 52.73
CA ASN A 158 41.09 42.25 53.61
C ASN A 158 42.50 42.71 53.26
N LEU A 159 42.83 42.80 51.96
CA LEU A 159 44.11 43.31 51.50
C LEU A 159 44.33 44.76 51.93
N CYS A 160 43.36 45.66 51.70
CA CYS A 160 43.45 47.05 52.14
C CYS A 160 43.63 47.18 53.65
N HIS A 161 42.86 46.40 54.43
CA HIS A 161 42.98 46.36 55.89
C HIS A 161 44.37 45.89 56.33
N ASN A 162 44.89 44.82 55.74
CA ASN A 162 46.18 44.26 56.09
C ASN A 162 47.31 45.23 55.74
N THR A 163 47.33 45.76 54.51
CA THR A 163 48.39 46.68 54.08
C THR A 163 48.43 47.96 54.90
N LEU A 164 47.27 48.54 55.27
CA LEU A 164 47.23 49.73 56.12
C LEU A 164 47.67 49.44 57.56
N ARG A 165 47.30 48.28 58.11
CA ARG A 165 47.78 47.84 59.44
C ARG A 165 49.28 47.57 59.44
N GLU A 166 49.80 46.90 58.41
CA GLU A 166 51.22 46.64 58.24
C GLU A 166 52.02 47.93 58.10
N GLY A 167 51.52 48.91 57.34
CA GLY A 167 52.15 50.22 57.22
C GLY A 167 52.22 50.98 58.54
N VAL A 168 51.14 50.96 59.33
CA VAL A 168 51.12 51.56 60.69
C VAL A 168 52.05 50.81 61.64
N TRP A 169 52.06 49.47 61.59
CA TRP A 169 52.99 48.64 62.36
C TRP A 169 54.45 48.95 62.02
N PHE A 170 54.78 49.06 60.74
CA PHE A 170 56.12 49.42 60.27
C PHE A 170 56.56 50.79 60.79
N ILE A 171 55.68 51.79 60.79
CA ILE A 171 55.97 53.11 61.39
C ILE A 171 56.30 52.97 62.88
N PHE A 172 55.55 52.15 63.62
CA PHE A 172 55.85 51.91 65.04
C PHE A 172 57.17 51.17 65.26
N GLU A 173 57.48 50.19 64.43
CA GLU A 173 58.74 49.46 64.48
C GLU A 173 59.92 50.42 64.24
N GLN A 174 59.79 51.33 63.28
CA GLN A 174 60.80 52.36 63.02
C GLN A 174 60.93 53.34 64.20
N ILE A 175 59.82 53.81 64.78
CA ILE A 175 59.85 54.68 65.97
C ILE A 175 60.49 53.98 67.17
N ALA A 176 60.24 52.67 67.33
CA ALA A 176 60.85 51.87 68.38
C ALA A 176 62.35 51.63 68.15
N SER A 177 62.78 51.46 66.89
CA SER A 177 64.19 51.22 66.53
C SER A 177 65.12 52.43 66.74
N VAL A 178 64.57 53.64 66.80
CA VAL A 178 65.33 54.90 66.95
C VAL A 178 65.63 55.23 68.42
N GLN A 179 65.06 54.51 69.39
CA GLN A 179 65.19 54.84 70.81
C GLN A 179 66.22 53.98 71.55
N SER A 180 67.11 54.66 72.28
CA SER A 180 68.10 54.11 73.22
C SER A 180 67.68 54.42 74.66
N GLU A 181 68.00 53.47 75.54
CA GLU A 181 67.78 53.31 76.99
C GLU A 181 67.20 54.48 77.83
N ASP A 182 66.14 54.11 78.57
CA ASP A 182 65.57 54.72 79.79
C ASP A 182 65.00 56.16 79.74
N ASN A 183 63.72 56.27 79.34
CA ASN A 183 62.84 57.36 79.76
C ASN A 183 61.36 56.92 79.83
N SER A 184 60.83 56.71 81.04
CA SER A 184 59.43 56.28 81.28
C SER A 184 58.36 57.26 80.76
N LEU A 185 58.68 58.56 80.68
CA LEU A 185 57.82 59.58 80.07
C LEU A 185 57.74 59.47 78.54
N GLN A 186 58.75 58.90 77.89
CA GLN A 186 58.79 58.71 76.44
C GLN A 186 57.92 57.52 76.03
N THR A 187 57.89 56.47 76.86
CA THR A 187 56.99 55.31 76.69
C THR A 187 55.51 55.72 76.73
N LEU A 188 55.11 56.58 77.69
CA LEU A 188 53.75 57.11 77.79
C LEU A 188 53.32 57.93 76.56
N ARG A 189 54.22 58.79 76.04
CA ARG A 189 53.94 59.54 74.80
C ARG A 189 53.85 58.65 73.57
N GLN A 190 54.66 57.60 73.51
CA GLN A 190 54.64 56.63 72.41
C GLN A 190 53.35 55.80 72.44
N GLU A 191 52.87 55.43 73.61
CA GLU A 191 51.62 54.70 73.78
C GLU A 191 50.40 55.58 73.45
N GLU A 192 50.43 56.88 73.79
CA GLU A 192 49.41 57.84 73.37
C GLU A 192 49.44 58.09 71.85
N LEU A 193 50.62 58.22 71.24
CA LEU A 193 50.76 58.33 69.78
C LEU A 193 50.26 57.05 69.09
N ARG A 194 50.52 55.89 69.69
CA ARG A 194 50.02 54.61 69.21
C ARG A 194 48.50 54.56 69.20
N ARG A 195 47.89 54.95 70.32
CA ARG A 195 46.43 55.03 70.45
C ARG A 195 45.81 56.01 69.45
N GLN A 196 46.42 57.16 69.21
CA GLN A 196 45.94 58.15 68.23
C GLN A 196 46.04 57.65 66.80
N LEU A 197 47.15 56.99 66.44
CA LEU A 197 47.37 56.46 65.10
C LEU A 197 46.47 55.23 64.83
N ASP A 198 46.28 54.35 65.81
CA ASP A 198 45.32 53.24 65.73
C ASP A 198 43.87 53.76 65.60
N GLY A 199 43.54 54.85 66.29
CA GLY A 199 42.26 55.55 66.14
C GLY A 199 42.08 56.14 64.74
N HIS A 200 43.10 56.79 64.18
CA HIS A 200 43.07 57.31 62.82
C HIS A 200 42.98 56.20 61.77
N LEU A 201 43.70 55.10 61.95
CA LEU A 201 43.65 53.92 61.09
C LEU A 201 42.23 53.32 61.09
N SER A 202 41.64 53.11 62.26
CA SER A 202 40.29 52.55 62.40
C SER A 202 39.24 53.41 61.68
N ASN A 203 39.33 54.74 61.83
CA ASN A 203 38.45 55.67 61.13
C ASN A 203 38.63 55.60 59.61
N LYS A 204 39.85 55.47 59.10
CA LYS A 204 40.13 55.34 57.66
C LYS A 204 39.66 54.00 57.09
N LEU A 205 39.84 52.91 57.82
CA LEU A 205 39.34 51.59 57.45
C LEU A 205 37.81 51.57 57.36
N ALA A 206 37.11 52.25 58.27
CA ALA A 206 35.66 52.37 58.21
C ALA A 206 35.16 53.16 56.97
N VAL A 207 35.89 54.19 56.55
CA VAL A 207 35.57 54.93 55.31
C VAL A 207 35.74 54.02 54.08
N VAL A 208 36.83 53.25 54.02
CA VAL A 208 37.07 52.27 52.94
C VAL A 208 35.97 51.21 52.90
N ASP A 209 35.56 50.66 54.05
CA ASP A 209 34.48 49.68 54.12
C ASP A 209 33.14 50.22 53.62
N ASN A 210 32.82 51.48 53.95
CA ASN A 210 31.60 52.13 53.47
C ASN A 210 31.62 52.38 51.96
N GLU A 211 32.76 52.82 51.41
CA GLU A 211 32.93 52.97 49.96
C GLU A 211 32.83 51.62 49.23
N LEU A 212 33.39 50.54 49.80
CA LEU A 212 33.27 49.18 49.27
C LEU A 212 31.82 48.68 49.30
N MET A 213 31.06 48.98 50.36
CA MET A 213 29.64 48.61 50.47
C MET A 213 28.74 49.33 49.47
N GLU A 214 28.97 50.62 49.20
CA GLU A 214 28.22 51.35 48.18
C GLU A 214 28.47 50.80 46.76
N MET A 215 29.67 50.24 46.51
CA MET A 215 29.95 49.54 45.25
C MET A 215 29.15 48.24 45.07
N CYS A 216 28.67 47.59 46.14
CA CYS A 216 27.80 46.40 46.06
C CYS A 216 26.35 46.75 45.66
N LYS A 217 25.82 47.90 46.07
CA LYS A 217 24.41 48.27 45.83
C LYS A 217 24.12 48.64 44.38
N ALA A 218 25.10 49.17 43.66
CA ALA A 218 24.96 49.56 42.26
C ALA A 218 24.75 48.39 41.28
N ALA A 219 24.98 47.15 41.73
CA ALA A 219 24.96 45.93 40.89
C ALA A 219 23.64 45.14 40.92
N GLY A 220 22.72 45.43 41.83
CA GLY A 220 21.82 44.38 42.36
C GLY A 220 20.46 44.16 41.69
N ASN A 221 19.80 45.19 41.14
CA ASN A 221 18.34 45.09 41.03
C ASN A 221 17.79 44.92 39.59
N ASP A 222 18.33 45.64 38.60
CA ASP A 222 17.73 45.67 37.26
C ASP A 222 18.19 44.49 36.37
N GLU A 223 19.51 44.25 36.27
CA GLU A 223 20.07 43.15 35.45
C GLU A 223 19.74 41.77 36.03
N SER A 224 19.67 41.64 37.36
CA SER A 224 19.27 40.41 38.04
C SER A 224 17.80 40.07 37.78
N ALA A 225 16.93 41.07 37.66
CA ALA A 225 15.51 40.88 37.33
C ALA A 225 15.33 40.47 35.86
N LYS A 226 16.05 41.10 34.92
CA LYS A 226 16.04 40.72 33.49
C LYS A 226 16.49 39.28 33.27
N LEU A 227 17.57 38.85 33.93
CA LEU A 227 18.05 37.47 33.82
C LEU A 227 17.03 36.45 34.36
N ARG A 228 16.34 36.76 35.47
CA ARG A 228 15.27 35.89 35.99
C ARG A 228 14.09 35.78 35.03
N ALA A 229 13.65 36.88 34.44
CA ALA A 229 12.58 36.87 33.44
C ALA A 229 12.95 36.00 32.24
N GLN A 230 14.18 36.14 31.71
CA GLN A 230 14.68 35.33 30.61
C GLN A 230 14.75 33.83 30.96
N ILE A 231 15.12 33.48 32.20
CA ILE A 231 15.12 32.09 32.66
C ILE A 231 13.69 31.54 32.71
N CYS A 232 12.71 32.32 33.18
CA CYS A 232 11.30 31.91 33.17
C CYS A 232 10.80 31.67 31.74
N GLU A 233 11.03 32.61 30.81
CA GLU A 233 10.62 32.49 29.41
C GLU A 233 11.23 31.24 28.75
N LEU A 234 12.55 31.02 28.90
CA LEU A 234 13.21 29.83 28.35
C LEU A 234 12.70 28.52 28.98
N THR A 235 12.29 28.55 30.25
CA THR A 235 11.74 27.38 30.93
C THR A 235 10.35 27.03 30.40
N GLU A 236 9.52 28.05 30.14
CA GLU A 236 8.20 27.89 29.52
C GLU A 236 8.34 27.33 28.09
N GLU A 237 9.18 27.95 27.26
CA GLU A 237 9.47 27.44 25.91
C GLU A 237 9.98 25.99 25.92
N ASN A 238 10.89 25.65 26.84
CA ASN A 238 11.39 24.29 26.96
C ASN A 238 10.28 23.30 27.38
N SER A 239 9.35 23.71 28.23
CA SER A 239 8.20 22.88 28.62
C SER A 239 7.25 22.61 27.45
N GLU A 240 7.01 23.61 26.60
CA GLU A 240 6.22 23.48 25.39
C GLU A 240 6.91 22.56 24.37
N LEU A 241 8.22 22.70 24.17
CA LEU A 241 9.01 21.84 23.30
C LEU A 241 9.01 20.37 23.77
N VAL A 242 9.09 20.13 25.08
CA VAL A 242 8.98 18.78 25.65
C VAL A 242 7.60 18.18 25.38
N SER A 243 6.54 18.97 25.55
CA SER A 243 5.17 18.52 25.24
C SER A 243 4.99 18.20 23.76
N ALA A 244 5.50 19.07 22.87
CA ALA A 244 5.47 18.87 21.43
C ALA A 244 6.26 17.62 21.00
N ASN A 245 7.44 17.39 21.57
CA ASN A 245 8.24 16.19 21.31
C ASN A 245 7.52 14.91 21.73
N SER A 246 6.90 14.91 22.91
CA SER A 246 6.11 13.75 23.38
C SER A 246 4.96 13.42 22.41
N LYS A 247 4.28 14.45 21.89
CA LYS A 247 3.24 14.26 20.88
C LYS A 247 3.78 13.69 19.57
N LEU A 248 4.91 14.21 19.09
CA LEU A 248 5.56 13.70 17.88
C LEU A 248 6.06 12.26 18.04
N GLU A 249 6.55 11.88 19.22
CA GLU A 249 6.93 10.50 19.52
C GLU A 249 5.72 9.55 19.43
N MET A 250 4.56 9.96 19.96
CA MET A 250 3.32 9.21 19.81
C MET A 250 2.90 9.08 18.35
N ASP A 251 2.90 10.18 17.58
CA ASP A 251 2.55 10.17 16.16
C ASP A 251 3.48 9.23 15.36
N VAL A 252 4.78 9.20 15.67
CA VAL A 252 5.75 8.30 15.04
C VAL A 252 5.44 6.83 15.35
N VAL A 253 5.03 6.51 16.58
CA VAL A 253 4.63 5.15 16.95
C VAL A 253 3.38 4.73 16.18
N ASP A 254 2.38 5.61 16.06
CA ASP A 254 1.15 5.32 15.33
C ASP A 254 1.40 5.14 13.82
N ILE A 255 2.24 5.99 13.21
CA ILE A 255 2.64 5.84 11.80
C ILE A 255 3.38 4.51 11.57
N ARG A 256 4.26 4.11 12.49
CA ARG A 256 4.97 2.82 12.40
C ARG A 256 4.00 1.65 12.46
N LYS A 257 3.02 1.70 13.36
CA LYS A 257 1.98 0.68 13.48
C LYS A 257 1.15 0.58 12.20
N GLN A 258 0.67 1.71 11.66
CA GLN A 258 -0.07 1.74 10.39
C GLN A 258 0.75 1.19 9.22
N ARG A 259 2.04 1.51 9.14
CA ARG A 259 2.94 0.96 8.13
C ARG A 259 3.04 -0.57 8.25
N ASP A 260 3.15 -1.10 9.45
CA ASP A 260 3.29 -2.54 9.67
C ASP A 260 1.98 -3.29 9.35
N GLU A 261 0.83 -2.69 9.65
CA GLU A 261 -0.49 -3.17 9.22
C GLU A 261 -0.64 -3.15 7.69
N LEU A 262 -0.24 -2.07 7.02
CA LEU A 262 -0.25 -2.00 5.56
C LEU A 262 0.70 -3.01 4.91
N LYS A 263 1.87 -3.24 5.51
CA LYS A 263 2.83 -4.24 5.03
C LYS A 263 2.25 -5.66 5.12
N THR A 264 1.62 -6.00 6.24
CA THR A 264 0.98 -7.32 6.40
C THR A 264 -0.20 -7.50 5.44
N SER A 265 -1.01 -6.45 5.22
CA SER A 265 -2.08 -6.45 4.22
C SER A 265 -1.56 -6.64 2.79
N LEU A 266 -0.45 -5.98 2.44
CA LEU A 266 0.21 -6.14 1.15
C LEU A 266 0.71 -7.57 0.94
N ASP A 267 1.38 -8.15 1.95
CA ASP A 267 1.88 -9.53 1.87
C ASP A 267 0.74 -10.55 1.70
N ILE A 268 -0.39 -10.36 2.38
CA ILE A 268 -1.59 -11.19 2.22
C ILE A 268 -2.17 -11.04 0.81
N SER A 269 -2.26 -9.81 0.29
CA SER A 269 -2.76 -9.56 -1.06
C SER A 269 -1.86 -10.18 -2.12
N GLN A 270 -0.53 -10.10 -1.95
CA GLN A 270 0.43 -10.67 -2.88
C GLN A 270 0.30 -12.19 -2.94
N LYS A 271 0.23 -12.88 -1.79
CA LYS A 271 0.00 -14.32 -1.73
C LYS A 271 -1.30 -14.73 -2.45
N ARG A 272 -2.38 -13.97 -2.23
CA ARG A 272 -3.65 -14.22 -2.92
C ARG A 272 -3.56 -14.04 -4.44
N CYS A 273 -2.77 -13.08 -4.91
CA CYS A 273 -2.50 -12.91 -6.34
C CYS A 273 -1.72 -14.10 -6.91
N ASP A 274 -0.72 -14.60 -6.19
CA ASP A 274 0.09 -15.75 -6.60
C ASP A 274 -0.76 -17.03 -6.65
N ASP A 275 -1.60 -17.28 -5.64
CA ASP A 275 -2.55 -18.40 -5.62
C ASP A 275 -3.51 -18.35 -6.80
N LEU A 276 -4.05 -17.16 -7.12
CA LEU A 276 -4.95 -16.98 -8.25
C LEU A 276 -4.24 -17.20 -9.60
N ALA A 277 -2.97 -16.82 -9.71
CA ALA A 277 -2.16 -17.06 -10.90
C ALA A 277 -1.93 -18.56 -11.13
N LEU A 278 -1.70 -19.34 -10.06
CA LEU A 278 -1.60 -20.79 -10.12
C LEU A 278 -2.94 -21.43 -10.54
N GLU A 279 -4.06 -21.01 -9.93
CA GLU A 279 -5.38 -21.52 -10.29
C GLU A 279 -5.74 -21.23 -11.77
N LEU A 280 -5.34 -20.06 -12.28
CA LEU A 280 -5.50 -19.70 -13.69
C LEU A 280 -4.63 -20.57 -14.61
N ALA A 281 -3.39 -20.87 -14.21
CA ALA A 281 -2.51 -21.76 -14.97
C ALA A 281 -3.11 -23.18 -15.06
N ASP A 282 -3.62 -23.72 -13.95
CA ASP A 282 -4.26 -25.03 -13.91
C ASP A 282 -5.53 -25.10 -14.76
N LYS A 283 -6.37 -24.06 -14.69
CA LYS A 283 -7.56 -23.94 -15.57
C LYS A 283 -7.15 -23.88 -17.04
N ASN A 284 -6.07 -23.19 -17.38
CA ASN A 284 -5.58 -23.12 -18.74
C ASN A 284 -5.07 -24.49 -19.25
N ILE A 285 -4.34 -25.23 -18.41
CA ILE A 285 -3.92 -26.60 -18.72
C ILE A 285 -5.14 -27.49 -18.97
N LEU A 286 -6.17 -27.39 -18.13
CA LEU A 286 -7.40 -28.17 -18.29
C LEU A 286 -8.14 -27.80 -19.59
N LEU A 287 -8.19 -26.52 -19.94
CA LEU A 287 -8.80 -26.05 -21.19
C LEU A 287 -8.05 -26.59 -22.41
N VAL A 288 -6.72 -26.57 -22.40
CA VAL A 288 -5.91 -27.15 -23.49
C VAL A 288 -6.17 -28.65 -23.62
N LYS A 289 -6.24 -29.40 -22.51
CA LYS A 289 -6.59 -30.84 -22.54
C LYS A 289 -7.98 -31.08 -23.13
N LYS A 290 -8.97 -30.27 -22.75
CA LYS A 290 -10.34 -30.37 -23.29
C LYS A 290 -10.40 -30.00 -24.78
N ALA A 291 -9.63 -29.00 -25.20
CA ALA A 291 -9.53 -28.63 -26.61
C ALA A 291 -8.95 -29.78 -27.44
N GLY A 292 -7.88 -30.44 -26.98
CA GLY A 292 -7.33 -31.63 -27.63
C GLY A 292 -8.34 -32.77 -27.74
N ALA A 293 -9.04 -33.11 -26.65
CA ALA A 293 -10.08 -34.15 -26.70
C ALA A 293 -11.24 -33.82 -27.66
N LEU A 294 -11.56 -32.53 -27.80
CA LEU A 294 -12.57 -32.06 -28.75
C LEU A 294 -12.08 -32.19 -30.20
N GLU A 295 -10.80 -31.88 -30.47
CA GLU A 295 -10.18 -32.11 -31.78
C GLU A 295 -10.19 -33.60 -32.16
N ASP A 296 -9.88 -34.50 -31.22
CA ASP A 296 -9.95 -35.95 -31.42
C ASP A 296 -11.37 -36.41 -31.77
N MET A 297 -12.37 -35.97 -31.01
CA MET A 297 -13.78 -36.28 -31.31
C MET A 297 -14.22 -35.74 -32.68
N ILE A 298 -13.78 -34.53 -33.07
CA ILE A 298 -14.06 -33.99 -34.41
C ILE A 298 -13.40 -34.86 -35.49
N ALA A 299 -12.18 -35.34 -35.26
CA ALA A 299 -11.49 -36.23 -36.20
C ALA A 299 -12.23 -37.57 -36.33
N GLU A 300 -12.72 -38.14 -35.23
CA GLU A 300 -13.54 -39.36 -35.23
C GLU A 300 -14.85 -39.15 -35.99
N ILE A 301 -15.57 -38.05 -35.75
CA ILE A 301 -16.78 -37.69 -36.50
C ILE A 301 -16.49 -37.56 -38.01
N ARG A 302 -15.35 -36.97 -38.38
CA ARG A 302 -14.93 -36.90 -39.80
C ARG A 302 -14.70 -38.29 -40.39
N ASN A 303 -14.09 -39.20 -39.64
CA ASN A 303 -13.87 -40.59 -40.08
C ASN A 303 -15.19 -41.35 -40.20
N LEU A 304 -16.09 -41.24 -39.21
CA LEU A 304 -17.43 -41.83 -39.25
C LEU A 304 -18.26 -41.30 -40.42
N LYS A 305 -18.16 -40.01 -40.75
CA LYS A 305 -18.80 -39.45 -41.95
C LYS A 305 -18.26 -40.08 -43.23
N LYS A 306 -16.95 -40.32 -43.32
CA LYS A 306 -16.34 -41.01 -44.48
C LYS A 306 -16.81 -42.45 -44.59
N THR A 307 -16.79 -43.21 -43.49
CA THR A 307 -17.23 -44.62 -43.48
C THR A 307 -18.72 -44.73 -43.82
N ASN A 308 -19.56 -43.83 -43.29
CA ASN A 308 -20.98 -43.80 -43.62
C ASN A 308 -21.22 -43.52 -45.11
N LYS A 309 -20.48 -42.60 -45.73
CA LYS A 309 -20.55 -42.39 -47.20
C LYS A 309 -20.20 -43.66 -47.99
N ILE A 310 -19.19 -44.42 -47.55
CA ILE A 310 -18.80 -45.69 -48.18
C ILE A 310 -19.92 -46.74 -48.01
N LEU A 311 -20.50 -46.85 -46.82
CA LEU A 311 -21.60 -47.79 -46.55
C LEU A 311 -22.84 -47.44 -47.38
N GLN A 312 -23.21 -46.17 -47.47
CA GLN A 312 -24.30 -45.71 -48.33
C GLN A 312 -24.06 -46.00 -49.82
N GLN A 313 -22.81 -45.92 -50.27
CA GLN A 313 -22.45 -46.29 -51.64
C GLN A 313 -22.60 -47.79 -51.86
N ARG A 314 -22.08 -48.63 -50.95
CA ARG A 314 -22.25 -50.09 -51.01
C ARG A 314 -23.70 -50.53 -50.95
N GLN A 315 -24.52 -49.86 -50.14
CA GLN A 315 -25.94 -50.11 -50.07
C GLN A 315 -26.60 -49.86 -51.42
N ARG A 316 -26.32 -48.71 -52.06
CA ARG A 316 -26.84 -48.40 -53.40
C ARG A 316 -26.40 -49.42 -54.46
N GLU A 317 -25.14 -49.85 -54.42
CA GLU A 317 -24.63 -50.91 -55.30
C GLU A 317 -25.35 -52.25 -55.08
N SER A 318 -25.56 -52.63 -53.81
CA SER A 318 -26.33 -53.82 -53.45
C SER A 318 -27.78 -53.74 -53.94
N ASP A 319 -28.45 -52.60 -53.75
CA ASP A 319 -29.82 -52.38 -54.20
C ASP A 319 -29.92 -52.53 -55.73
N THR A 320 -28.98 -51.94 -56.49
CA THR A 320 -28.94 -52.13 -57.95
C THR A 320 -28.69 -53.58 -58.38
N SER A 321 -27.91 -54.33 -57.61
CA SER A 321 -27.67 -55.76 -57.86
C SER A 321 -28.92 -56.59 -57.59
N ILE A 322 -29.63 -56.31 -56.49
CA ILE A 322 -30.91 -56.95 -56.16
C ILE A 322 -31.94 -56.67 -57.24
N ASP A 323 -32.07 -55.43 -57.71
CA ASP A 323 -32.99 -55.09 -58.80
C ASP A 323 -32.64 -55.85 -60.09
N GLY A 324 -31.34 -56.01 -60.39
CA GLY A 324 -30.86 -56.85 -61.49
C GLY A 324 -31.28 -58.32 -61.34
N PHE A 325 -31.12 -58.90 -60.15
CA PHE A 325 -31.58 -60.27 -59.87
C PHE A 325 -33.10 -60.41 -59.93
N ARG A 326 -33.86 -59.43 -59.44
CA ARG A 326 -35.34 -59.42 -59.55
C ARG A 326 -35.78 -59.45 -61.00
N LEU A 327 -35.19 -58.60 -61.85
CA LEU A 327 -35.50 -58.55 -63.27
C LEU A 327 -35.13 -59.87 -64.00
N SER A 328 -34.01 -60.49 -63.61
CA SER A 328 -33.62 -61.80 -64.13
C SER A 328 -34.59 -62.90 -63.71
N ASN A 329 -35.02 -62.90 -62.44
CA ASN A 329 -36.01 -63.86 -61.94
C ASN A 329 -37.35 -63.70 -62.63
N GLU A 330 -37.80 -62.46 -62.87
CA GLU A 330 -39.05 -62.19 -63.59
C GLU A 330 -39.03 -62.76 -65.02
N LYS A 331 -37.89 -62.63 -65.73
CA LYS A 331 -37.68 -63.27 -67.04
C LYS A 331 -37.72 -64.80 -66.95
N LEU A 332 -37.11 -65.39 -65.92
CA LEU A 332 -37.12 -66.83 -65.72
C LEU A 332 -38.52 -67.35 -65.39
N LEU A 333 -39.28 -66.63 -64.57
CA LEU A 333 -40.68 -66.97 -64.24
C LEU A 333 -41.56 -66.94 -65.49
N SER A 334 -41.47 -65.89 -66.31
CA SER A 334 -42.19 -65.83 -67.60
C SER A 334 -41.80 -66.99 -68.52
N ARG A 335 -40.53 -67.39 -68.55
CA ARG A 335 -40.08 -68.56 -69.32
C ARG A 335 -40.64 -69.88 -68.77
N ILE A 336 -40.77 -70.00 -67.46
CA ILE A 336 -41.41 -71.18 -66.83
C ILE A 336 -42.88 -71.23 -67.23
N GLU A 337 -43.62 -70.12 -67.16
CA GLU A 337 -45.02 -70.05 -67.60
C GLU A 337 -45.20 -70.44 -69.08
N ASP A 338 -44.30 -69.99 -69.96
CA ASP A 338 -44.29 -70.39 -71.37
C ASP A 338 -44.09 -71.90 -71.55
N LEU A 339 -43.17 -72.49 -70.78
CA LEU A 339 -42.86 -73.92 -70.84
C LEU A 339 -43.99 -74.76 -70.25
N GLU A 340 -44.61 -74.33 -69.15
CA GLU A 340 -45.80 -74.97 -68.57
C GLU A 340 -46.96 -74.97 -69.57
N SER A 341 -47.17 -73.85 -70.28
CA SER A 341 -48.18 -73.75 -71.35
C SER A 341 -47.90 -74.73 -72.50
N GLN A 342 -46.64 -74.86 -72.91
CA GLN A 342 -46.22 -75.84 -73.93
C GLN A 342 -46.45 -77.29 -73.47
N VAL A 343 -46.15 -77.60 -72.20
CA VAL A 343 -46.39 -78.94 -71.63
C VAL A 343 -47.88 -79.25 -71.60
N LEU A 344 -48.73 -78.31 -71.17
CA LEU A 344 -50.18 -78.50 -71.18
C LEU A 344 -50.72 -78.73 -72.60
N GLN A 345 -50.21 -77.98 -73.59
CA GLN A 345 -50.56 -78.19 -74.99
C GLN A 345 -50.14 -79.58 -75.46
N ALA A 346 -48.90 -79.98 -75.23
CA ALA A 346 -48.41 -81.31 -75.60
C ALA A 346 -49.20 -82.44 -74.91
N GLN A 347 -49.57 -82.27 -73.63
CA GLN A 347 -50.45 -83.21 -72.93
C GLN A 347 -51.82 -83.32 -73.59
N SER A 348 -52.41 -82.20 -74.02
CA SER A 348 -53.69 -82.21 -74.73
C SER A 348 -53.61 -82.94 -76.07
N GLU A 349 -52.51 -82.76 -76.82
CA GLU A 349 -52.23 -83.46 -78.07
C GLU A 349 -52.03 -84.97 -77.83
N CYS A 350 -51.30 -85.35 -76.78
CA CYS A 350 -51.17 -86.75 -76.36
C CYS A 350 -52.53 -87.39 -76.03
N ILE A 351 -53.43 -86.69 -75.33
CA ILE A 351 -54.79 -87.20 -75.05
C ILE A 351 -55.58 -87.39 -76.34
N ILE A 352 -55.49 -86.46 -77.29
CA ILE A 352 -56.15 -86.60 -78.59
C ILE A 352 -55.60 -87.81 -79.36
N LEU A 353 -54.28 -88.00 -79.38
CA LEU A 353 -53.65 -89.14 -80.01
C LEU A 353 -54.00 -90.46 -79.31
N GLN A 354 -54.08 -90.47 -77.98
CA GLN A 354 -54.51 -91.64 -77.21
C GLN A 354 -55.94 -92.04 -77.57
N LYS A 355 -56.88 -91.09 -77.63
CA LYS A 355 -58.27 -91.37 -78.05
C LYS A 355 -58.32 -91.97 -79.46
N LYS A 356 -57.53 -91.44 -80.40
CA LYS A 356 -57.42 -92.00 -81.76
C LYS A 356 -56.84 -93.41 -81.75
N MET A 357 -55.86 -93.68 -80.89
CA MET A 357 -55.30 -95.02 -80.73
C MET A 357 -56.36 -95.98 -80.18
N ASP A 358 -57.12 -95.56 -79.17
CA ASP A 358 -58.19 -96.36 -78.57
C ASP A 358 -59.31 -96.65 -79.58
N GLU A 359 -59.73 -95.67 -80.38
CA GLU A 359 -60.68 -95.85 -81.50
C GLU A 359 -60.16 -96.88 -82.52
N LEU A 360 -58.88 -96.77 -82.91
CA LEU A 360 -58.25 -97.74 -83.82
C LEU A 360 -58.12 -99.14 -83.22
N MET A 361 -57.89 -99.24 -81.90
CA MET A 361 -57.84 -100.51 -81.17
C MET A 361 -59.23 -101.15 -81.09
N GLU A 362 -60.29 -100.36 -80.89
CA GLU A 362 -61.68 -100.83 -80.93
C GLU A 362 -62.03 -101.35 -82.33
N ASP A 363 -61.73 -100.58 -83.38
CA ASP A 363 -61.86 -101.01 -84.78
C ASP A 363 -61.07 -102.30 -85.08
N LEU A 364 -59.86 -102.43 -84.52
CA LEU A 364 -59.05 -103.65 -84.66
C LEU A 364 -59.68 -104.82 -83.92
N GLY A 365 -60.20 -104.61 -82.72
CA GLY A 365 -60.92 -105.60 -81.92
C GLY A 365 -62.19 -106.08 -82.62
N GLU A 366 -62.97 -105.18 -83.23
CA GLU A 366 -64.11 -105.54 -84.07
C GLU A 366 -63.68 -106.39 -85.28
N LYS A 367 -62.55 -106.05 -85.92
CA LYS A 367 -62.00 -106.88 -87.01
C LYS A 367 -61.50 -108.22 -86.50
N GLU A 368 -60.91 -108.30 -85.31
CA GLU A 368 -60.47 -109.54 -84.68
C GLU A 368 -61.64 -110.43 -84.27
N THR A 369 -62.75 -109.87 -83.77
CA THR A 369 -63.97 -110.64 -83.50
C THR A 369 -64.58 -111.15 -84.81
N ILE A 370 -64.64 -110.33 -85.87
CA ILE A 370 -65.03 -110.79 -87.21
C ILE A 370 -64.11 -111.91 -87.70
N MET A 371 -62.79 -111.78 -87.56
CA MET A 371 -61.84 -112.82 -87.93
C MET A 371 -62.01 -114.10 -87.09
N ALA A 372 -62.29 -113.98 -85.79
CA ALA A 372 -62.56 -115.10 -84.91
C ALA A 372 -63.89 -115.79 -85.27
N GLU A 373 -64.92 -115.04 -85.62
CA GLU A 373 -66.21 -115.55 -86.08
C GLU A 373 -66.08 -116.26 -87.44
N GLN A 374 -65.26 -115.73 -88.35
CA GLN A 374 -64.87 -116.41 -89.60
C GLN A 374 -64.06 -117.68 -89.33
N ARG A 375 -63.13 -117.67 -88.39
CA ARG A 375 -62.41 -118.88 -87.95
C ARG A 375 -63.36 -119.90 -87.34
N ALA A 376 -64.33 -119.49 -86.52
CA ALA A 376 -65.35 -120.36 -85.96
C ALA A 376 -66.28 -120.95 -87.04
N GLN A 377 -66.64 -120.17 -88.07
CA GLN A 377 -67.36 -120.68 -89.25
C GLN A 377 -66.53 -121.68 -90.06
N LEU A 378 -65.22 -121.49 -90.16
CA LEU A 378 -64.31 -122.47 -90.77
C LEU A 378 -64.15 -123.73 -89.89
N GLN A 379 -64.15 -123.55 -88.57
CA GLN A 379 -64.05 -124.65 -87.60
C GLN A 379 -65.35 -125.47 -87.53
N ASP A 380 -66.52 -124.84 -87.72
CA ASP A 380 -67.84 -125.50 -87.86
C ASP A 380 -67.95 -126.26 -89.21
N GLN A 381 -67.25 -125.77 -90.24
CA GLN A 381 -67.06 -126.49 -91.52
C GLN A 381 -66.01 -127.62 -91.44
N GLU A 382 -65.03 -127.54 -90.55
CA GLU A 382 -64.08 -128.62 -90.23
C GLU A 382 -64.67 -129.67 -89.29
N LEU A 383 -65.59 -129.30 -88.37
CA LEU A 383 -66.27 -130.22 -87.44
C LEU A 383 -67.27 -131.15 -88.12
N THR A 384 -67.68 -130.86 -89.36
CA THR A 384 -68.50 -131.76 -90.20
C THR A 384 -67.68 -132.76 -91.03
N LYS A 385 -66.34 -132.77 -90.94
CA LYS A 385 -65.48 -133.62 -91.78
C LYS A 385 -64.53 -134.59 -91.06
N THR A 386 -64.45 -134.61 -89.73
CA THR A 386 -63.41 -135.44 -89.09
C THR A 386 -63.80 -135.95 -87.71
N LEU A 387 -64.64 -136.99 -87.69
CA LEU A 387 -64.70 -138.02 -86.65
C LEU A 387 -63.79 -139.19 -87.07
N GLN A 388 -62.54 -139.24 -86.60
CA GLN A 388 -61.79 -140.48 -86.31
C GLN A 388 -60.37 -140.16 -85.75
N SER A 389 -60.00 -140.92 -84.70
CA SER A 389 -58.69 -141.15 -84.03
C SER A 389 -58.10 -140.12 -83.03
N GLU A 390 -58.45 -140.33 -81.75
CA GLU A 390 -57.59 -140.68 -80.59
C GLU A 390 -56.19 -140.05 -80.32
N SER A 391 -56.08 -139.43 -79.13
CA SER A 391 -55.17 -139.78 -78.00
C SER A 391 -53.95 -138.90 -77.60
N THR A 392 -54.00 -138.51 -76.31
CA THR A 392 -52.95 -138.44 -75.24
C THR A 392 -52.13 -137.17 -74.93
N SER A 393 -52.37 -136.64 -73.70
CA SER A 393 -51.41 -136.23 -72.62
C SER A 393 -50.41 -135.08 -72.90
N THR A 394 -49.98 -134.18 -72.02
CA THR A 394 -49.99 -133.99 -70.55
C THR A 394 -49.47 -132.55 -70.27
N GLU A 395 -49.76 -132.02 -69.07
CA GLU A 395 -49.08 -130.91 -68.34
C GLU A 395 -47.53 -131.02 -68.31
N PRO A 396 -46.69 -130.05 -67.80
CA PRO A 396 -46.96 -129.00 -66.77
C PRO A 396 -46.19 -127.64 -66.89
N GLU A 397 -46.44 -126.80 -65.88
CA GLU A 397 -45.77 -125.60 -65.30
C GLU A 397 -44.22 -125.71 -65.03
N PRO A 398 -43.51 -124.77 -64.36
CA PRO A 398 -43.17 -123.35 -64.60
C PRO A 398 -41.61 -123.15 -64.50
N ASP A 399 -41.13 -121.99 -64.01
CA ASP A 399 -39.75 -121.69 -63.56
C ASP A 399 -38.72 -121.13 -64.57
N THR A 400 -38.92 -119.88 -65.01
CA THR A 400 -37.82 -118.99 -65.46
C THR A 400 -37.98 -117.51 -65.05
N GLU A 401 -39.09 -117.12 -64.41
CA GLU A 401 -39.32 -115.72 -63.99
C GLU A 401 -38.58 -115.34 -62.69
N HIS A 402 -38.44 -116.27 -61.75
CA HIS A 402 -37.81 -115.98 -60.44
C HIS A 402 -36.34 -115.57 -60.50
N LEU A 403 -35.57 -115.99 -61.52
CA LEU A 403 -34.16 -115.62 -61.68
C LEU A 403 -34.00 -114.21 -62.28
N CYS A 404 -34.89 -113.84 -63.21
CA CYS A 404 -34.92 -112.49 -63.78
C CYS A 404 -35.42 -111.46 -62.75
N ASP A 405 -36.40 -111.81 -61.93
CA ASP A 405 -36.91 -110.95 -60.87
C ASP A 405 -35.88 -110.72 -59.76
N LEU A 406 -35.11 -111.75 -59.39
CA LEU A 406 -34.05 -111.62 -58.39
C LEU A 406 -32.88 -110.76 -58.90
N GLN A 407 -32.57 -110.87 -60.19
CA GLN A 407 -31.52 -110.05 -60.82
C GLN A 407 -31.96 -108.59 -60.98
N ALA A 408 -33.21 -108.34 -61.35
CA ALA A 408 -33.78 -106.99 -61.38
C ALA A 408 -33.88 -106.36 -59.98
N GLU A 409 -34.19 -107.13 -58.94
CA GLU A 409 -34.22 -106.62 -57.56
C GLU A 409 -32.81 -106.32 -57.03
N LEU A 410 -31.80 -107.10 -57.42
CA LEU A 410 -30.40 -106.82 -57.09
C LEU A 410 -29.91 -105.51 -57.73
N GLU A 411 -30.22 -105.27 -59.01
CA GLU A 411 -29.89 -104.02 -59.71
C GLU A 411 -30.61 -102.80 -59.10
N ARG A 412 -31.89 -102.97 -58.69
CA ARG A 412 -32.63 -101.93 -57.95
C ARG A 412 -31.99 -101.63 -56.59
N GLN A 413 -31.53 -102.65 -55.86
CA GLN A 413 -30.85 -102.49 -54.58
C GLN A 413 -29.51 -101.76 -54.75
N GLN A 414 -28.73 -102.08 -55.79
CA GLN A 414 -27.48 -101.39 -56.13
C GLN A 414 -27.71 -99.92 -56.50
N MET A 415 -28.75 -99.62 -57.29
CA MET A 415 -29.14 -98.24 -57.62
C MET A 415 -29.57 -97.45 -56.39
N ARG A 416 -30.35 -98.06 -55.48
CA ARG A 416 -30.73 -97.42 -54.20
C ARG A 416 -29.52 -97.13 -53.31
N LEU A 417 -28.57 -98.06 -53.21
CA LEU A 417 -27.32 -97.86 -52.47
C LEU A 417 -26.49 -96.71 -53.06
N ALA A 418 -26.31 -96.67 -54.38
CA ALA A 418 -25.58 -95.60 -55.05
C ALA A 418 -26.26 -94.22 -54.88
N GLU A 419 -27.60 -94.17 -54.91
CA GLU A 419 -28.34 -92.95 -54.58
C GLU A 419 -28.19 -92.55 -53.10
N GLN A 420 -28.20 -93.53 -52.19
CA GLN A 420 -28.05 -93.28 -50.76
C GLN A 420 -26.65 -92.75 -50.43
N GLU A 421 -25.60 -93.29 -51.05
CA GLU A 421 -24.23 -92.78 -50.94
C GLU A 421 -24.10 -91.34 -51.46
N ARG A 422 -24.73 -91.01 -52.59
CA ARG A 422 -24.79 -89.62 -53.10
C ARG A 422 -25.53 -88.68 -52.14
N ARG A 423 -26.66 -89.11 -51.58
CA ARG A 423 -27.41 -88.34 -50.58
C ARG A 423 -26.57 -88.13 -49.32
N GLU A 424 -25.86 -89.15 -48.85
CA GLU A 424 -24.98 -89.05 -47.68
C GLU A 424 -23.80 -88.10 -47.92
N GLN A 425 -23.15 -88.15 -49.09
CA GLN A 425 -22.10 -87.20 -49.45
C GLN A 425 -22.63 -85.77 -49.49
N THR A 426 -23.83 -85.55 -50.04
CA THR A 426 -24.47 -84.22 -50.09
C THR A 426 -24.76 -83.70 -48.67
N LEU A 427 -25.28 -84.56 -47.80
CA LEU A 427 -25.55 -84.21 -46.40
C LEU A 427 -24.27 -83.93 -45.61
N ARG A 428 -23.19 -84.69 -45.83
CA ARG A 428 -21.88 -84.41 -45.21
C ARG A 428 -21.36 -83.03 -45.60
N LEU A 429 -21.47 -82.68 -46.88
CA LEU A 429 -21.02 -81.37 -47.38
C LEU A 429 -21.87 -80.22 -46.83
N GLN A 430 -23.18 -80.41 -46.69
CA GLN A 430 -24.06 -79.45 -46.02
C GLN A 430 -23.74 -79.30 -44.53
N LEU A 431 -23.45 -80.41 -43.84
CA LEU A 431 -23.06 -80.39 -42.42
C LEU A 431 -21.76 -79.61 -42.23
N GLU A 432 -20.77 -79.83 -43.10
CA GLU A 432 -19.48 -79.13 -43.08
C GLU A 432 -19.64 -77.62 -43.32
N GLN A 433 -20.48 -77.23 -44.30
CA GLN A 433 -20.84 -75.82 -44.50
C GLN A 433 -21.53 -75.20 -43.28
N LYS A 434 -22.46 -75.93 -42.65
CA LYS A 434 -23.15 -75.46 -41.44
C LYS A 434 -22.20 -75.34 -40.25
N GLN A 435 -21.23 -76.23 -40.13
CA GLN A 435 -20.19 -76.15 -39.10
C GLN A 435 -19.29 -74.93 -39.29
N GLU A 436 -18.89 -74.63 -40.53
CA GLU A 436 -18.13 -73.40 -40.82
C GLU A 436 -18.94 -72.12 -40.54
N GLU A 437 -20.23 -72.10 -40.88
CA GLU A 437 -21.13 -70.99 -40.55
C GLU A 437 -21.24 -70.80 -39.03
N LEU A 438 -21.41 -71.89 -38.28
CA LEU A 438 -21.47 -71.86 -36.81
C LEU A 438 -20.18 -71.28 -36.22
N ASN A 439 -19.02 -71.78 -36.66
CA ASN A 439 -17.71 -71.27 -36.20
C ASN A 439 -17.54 -69.76 -36.48
N LYS A 440 -18.03 -69.27 -37.63
CA LYS A 440 -18.00 -67.83 -37.97
C LYS A 440 -18.90 -67.01 -37.05
N VAL A 441 -20.08 -67.53 -36.70
CA VAL A 441 -21.02 -66.88 -35.80
C VAL A 441 -20.47 -66.85 -34.37
N GLU A 442 -19.92 -67.95 -33.87
CA GLU A 442 -19.30 -68.02 -32.54
C GLU A 442 -18.16 -67.00 -32.40
N LEU A 443 -17.28 -66.90 -33.39
CA LEU A 443 -16.21 -65.91 -33.39
C LEU A 443 -16.76 -64.47 -33.37
N LYS A 444 -17.88 -64.21 -34.05
CA LYS A 444 -18.55 -62.91 -34.05
C LYS A 444 -19.19 -62.61 -32.70
N VAL A 445 -19.79 -63.60 -32.05
CA VAL A 445 -20.36 -63.47 -30.70
C VAL A 445 -19.26 -63.14 -29.69
N SER A 446 -18.14 -63.87 -29.68
CA SER A 446 -17.03 -63.57 -28.76
C SER A 446 -16.49 -62.14 -28.93
N ARG A 447 -16.37 -61.66 -30.18
CA ARG A 447 -15.96 -60.26 -30.44
C ARG A 447 -16.99 -59.25 -29.91
N LEU A 448 -18.27 -59.53 -30.03
CA LEU A 448 -19.33 -58.66 -29.50
C LEU A 448 -19.35 -58.67 -27.98
N GLU A 449 -19.06 -59.80 -27.34
CA GLU A 449 -18.93 -59.92 -25.88
C GLU A 449 -17.76 -59.11 -25.35
N GLU A 450 -16.58 -59.20 -25.98
CA GLU A 450 -15.42 -58.37 -25.66
C GLU A 450 -15.73 -56.87 -25.81
N GLN A 451 -16.42 -56.48 -26.89
CA GLN A 451 -16.83 -55.10 -27.10
C GLN A 451 -17.82 -54.63 -26.03
N ASN A 452 -18.78 -55.48 -25.63
CA ASN A 452 -19.73 -55.15 -24.57
C ASN A 452 -19.06 -55.02 -23.20
N GLU A 453 -18.10 -55.89 -22.88
CA GLU A 453 -17.28 -55.78 -21.67
C GLU A 453 -16.52 -54.45 -21.66
N HIS A 454 -15.87 -54.10 -22.76
CA HIS A 454 -15.17 -52.82 -22.89
C HIS A 454 -16.12 -51.62 -22.68
N HIS A 455 -17.29 -51.61 -23.32
CA HIS A 455 -18.29 -50.56 -23.10
C HIS A 455 -18.76 -50.48 -21.64
N ARG A 456 -18.94 -51.62 -20.97
CA ARG A 456 -19.33 -51.66 -19.55
C ARG A 456 -18.26 -51.02 -18.66
N GLN A 457 -16.99 -51.31 -18.90
CA GLN A 457 -15.87 -50.71 -18.17
C GLN A 457 -15.78 -49.20 -18.40
N VAL A 458 -15.93 -48.75 -19.65
CA VAL A 458 -15.95 -47.31 -19.98
C VAL A 458 -17.11 -46.61 -19.28
N LEU A 459 -18.30 -47.22 -19.24
CA LEU A 459 -19.45 -46.67 -18.53
C LEU A 459 -19.23 -46.61 -17.02
N ALA A 460 -18.58 -47.62 -16.43
CA ALA A 460 -18.24 -47.61 -15.01
C ALA A 460 -17.31 -46.44 -14.65
N VAL A 461 -16.21 -46.26 -15.40
CA VAL A 461 -15.26 -45.14 -15.20
C VAL A 461 -15.94 -43.79 -15.41
N ARG A 462 -16.82 -43.67 -16.43
CA ARG A 462 -17.61 -42.45 -16.65
C ARG A 462 -18.56 -42.18 -15.47
N GLY A 463 -19.20 -43.20 -14.93
CA GLY A 463 -20.06 -43.10 -13.75
C GLY A 463 -19.31 -42.60 -12.52
N GLU A 464 -18.14 -43.16 -12.24
CA GLU A 464 -17.26 -42.69 -11.15
C GLU A 464 -16.84 -41.24 -11.34
N ARG A 465 -16.48 -40.84 -12.58
CA ARG A 465 -16.12 -39.46 -12.88
C ARG A 465 -17.28 -38.49 -12.69
N ILE A 466 -18.50 -38.88 -13.08
CA ILE A 466 -19.70 -38.09 -12.87
C ILE A 466 -19.96 -37.92 -11.36
N ASN A 467 -19.88 -38.99 -10.58
CA ASN A 467 -20.07 -38.93 -9.13
C ASN A 467 -19.04 -38.02 -8.45
N TYR A 468 -17.76 -38.10 -8.86
CA TYR A 468 -16.71 -37.21 -8.36
C TYR A 468 -17.01 -35.74 -8.69
N LEU A 469 -17.41 -35.43 -9.93
CA LEU A 469 -17.74 -34.07 -10.34
C LEU A 469 -18.98 -33.53 -9.61
N ASP A 470 -19.99 -34.37 -9.37
CA ASP A 470 -21.19 -33.98 -8.61
C ASP A 470 -20.86 -33.68 -7.14
N GLN A 471 -19.98 -34.48 -6.53
CA GLN A 471 -19.48 -34.24 -5.18
C GLN A 471 -18.64 -32.96 -5.10
N GLU A 472 -17.77 -32.71 -6.08
CA GLU A 472 -16.97 -31.49 -6.18
C GLU A 472 -17.86 -30.24 -6.36
N MET A 473 -18.91 -30.31 -7.18
CA MET A 473 -19.88 -29.22 -7.32
C MET A 473 -20.60 -28.92 -6.01
N LYS A 474 -21.12 -29.95 -5.32
CA LYS A 474 -21.77 -29.78 -4.01
C LYS A 474 -20.83 -29.14 -2.99
N GLN A 475 -19.55 -29.52 -3.00
CA GLN A 475 -18.57 -28.95 -2.10
C GLN A 475 -18.28 -27.46 -2.40
N ARG A 476 -18.14 -27.10 -3.69
CA ARG A 476 -17.98 -25.69 -4.10
C ARG A 476 -19.22 -24.86 -3.74
N GLU A 477 -20.41 -25.40 -3.88
CA GLU A 477 -21.65 -24.73 -3.51
C GLU A 477 -21.71 -24.47 -2.00
N LEU A 478 -21.35 -25.46 -1.18
CA LEU A 478 -21.25 -25.31 0.28
C LEU A 478 -20.21 -24.25 0.67
N GLU A 479 -19.04 -24.25 0.04
CA GLU A 479 -18.01 -23.23 0.28
C GLU A 479 -18.45 -21.83 -0.15
N SER A 480 -19.13 -21.71 -1.29
CA SER A 480 -19.71 -20.46 -1.76
C SER A 480 -20.76 -19.92 -0.78
N ASN A 481 -21.64 -20.78 -0.29
CA ASN A 481 -22.65 -20.42 0.71
C ASN A 481 -22.02 -20.00 2.05
N ARG A 482 -20.93 -20.65 2.48
CA ARG A 482 -20.18 -20.21 3.68
C ARG A 482 -19.59 -18.82 3.49
N LYS A 483 -18.95 -18.55 2.35
CA LYS A 483 -18.39 -17.23 2.03
C LYS A 483 -19.48 -16.15 1.97
N LEU A 484 -20.64 -16.47 1.39
CA LEU A 484 -21.78 -15.55 1.36
C LEU A 484 -22.28 -15.23 2.76
N ASN A 485 -22.43 -16.24 3.63
CA ASN A 485 -22.84 -16.03 5.02
C ASN A 485 -21.84 -15.17 5.81
N GLU A 486 -20.55 -15.37 5.59
CA GLU A 486 -19.50 -14.55 6.20
C GLU A 486 -19.59 -13.08 5.74
N ILE A 487 -19.78 -12.85 4.44
CA ILE A 487 -19.98 -11.48 3.90
C ILE A 487 -21.24 -10.84 4.49
N MET A 488 -22.33 -11.59 4.63
CA MET A 488 -23.56 -11.09 5.24
C MET A 488 -23.35 -10.71 6.71
N ALA A 489 -22.63 -11.53 7.48
CA ALA A 489 -22.30 -11.22 8.87
C ALA A 489 -21.44 -9.95 8.97
N GLN A 490 -20.36 -9.85 8.18
CA GLN A 490 -19.51 -8.66 8.15
C GLN A 490 -20.27 -7.40 7.71
N THR A 491 -21.24 -7.54 6.79
CA THR A 491 -22.09 -6.43 6.36
C THR A 491 -23.02 -5.98 7.48
N SER A 492 -23.58 -6.92 8.24
CA SER A 492 -24.38 -6.63 9.44
C SER A 492 -23.55 -5.86 10.47
N ASP A 493 -22.35 -6.32 10.80
CA ASP A 493 -21.47 -5.66 11.77
C ASP A 493 -21.11 -4.24 11.33
N LYS A 494 -20.78 -4.05 10.05
CA LYS A 494 -20.51 -2.73 9.47
C LYS A 494 -21.73 -1.81 9.51
N ASN A 495 -22.93 -2.34 9.27
CA ASN A 495 -24.16 -1.55 9.40
C ASN A 495 -24.40 -1.10 10.86
N THR A 496 -24.11 -1.97 11.84
CA THR A 496 -24.15 -1.60 13.26
C THR A 496 -23.14 -0.49 13.57
N LEU A 497 -21.90 -0.60 13.08
CA LEU A 497 -20.87 0.43 13.26
C LEU A 497 -21.27 1.77 12.60
N ILE A 498 -21.81 1.74 11.38
CA ILE A 498 -22.32 2.94 10.70
C ILE A 498 -23.42 3.59 11.54
N THR A 499 -24.32 2.80 12.10
CA THR A 499 -25.40 3.31 12.96
C THR A 499 -24.83 3.98 14.21
N GLN A 500 -23.83 3.36 14.85
CA GLN A 500 -23.14 3.96 16.00
C GLN A 500 -22.47 5.29 15.65
N MET A 501 -21.69 5.32 14.57
CA MET A 501 -21.03 6.55 14.09
C MET A 501 -22.05 7.65 13.74
N THR A 502 -23.18 7.27 13.16
CA THR A 502 -24.26 8.21 12.82
C THR A 502 -24.85 8.85 14.08
N ASN A 503 -25.06 8.06 15.13
CA ASN A 503 -25.57 8.54 16.41
C ASN A 503 -24.54 9.46 17.12
N GLU A 504 -23.26 9.09 17.11
CA GLU A 504 -22.19 9.94 17.66
C GLU A 504 -22.06 11.26 16.91
N LEU A 505 -22.17 11.23 15.58
CA LEU A 505 -22.18 12.43 14.76
C LEU A 505 -23.39 13.33 15.07
N ALA A 506 -24.57 12.74 15.26
CA ALA A 506 -25.76 13.48 15.67
C ALA A 506 -25.57 14.15 17.04
N ALA A 507 -25.02 13.43 18.02
CA ALA A 507 -24.76 13.95 19.36
C ALA A 507 -23.71 15.07 19.36
N THR A 508 -22.62 14.93 18.62
CA THR A 508 -21.59 15.97 18.48
C THR A 508 -22.12 17.20 17.75
N ASN A 509 -22.96 17.01 16.72
CA ASN A 509 -23.63 18.11 16.04
C ASN A 509 -24.60 18.85 16.98
N GLU A 510 -25.34 18.16 17.84
CA GLU A 510 -26.19 18.79 18.86
C GLU A 510 -25.35 19.60 19.87
N GLN A 511 -24.21 19.07 20.32
CA GLN A 511 -23.27 19.80 21.18
C GLN A 511 -22.76 21.08 20.50
N PHE A 512 -22.43 21.00 19.21
CA PHE A 512 -21.99 22.15 18.42
C PHE A 512 -23.11 23.21 18.30
N GLN A 513 -24.34 22.79 17.99
CA GLN A 513 -25.50 23.70 17.93
C GLN A 513 -25.77 24.38 19.29
N ASN A 514 -25.63 23.64 20.38
CA ASN A 514 -25.76 24.18 21.73
C ASN A 514 -24.66 25.22 22.05
N LEU A 515 -23.41 24.96 21.65
CA LEU A 515 -22.31 25.92 21.78
C LEU A 515 -22.54 27.17 20.95
N CYS A 516 -22.95 27.03 19.69
CA CYS A 516 -23.31 28.16 18.83
C CYS A 516 -24.44 28.99 19.45
N SER A 517 -25.49 28.35 19.96
CA SER A 517 -26.60 29.04 20.62
C SER A 517 -26.15 29.82 21.86
N LYS A 518 -25.28 29.21 22.70
CA LYS A 518 -24.67 29.88 23.86
C LYS A 518 -23.78 31.06 23.45
N LEU A 519 -22.99 30.89 22.40
CA LEU A 519 -22.12 31.94 21.88
C LEU A 519 -22.94 33.14 21.38
N THR A 520 -23.97 32.87 20.57
CA THR A 520 -24.90 33.91 20.08
C THR A 520 -25.56 34.64 21.25
N ALA A 521 -26.04 33.93 22.27
CA ALA A 521 -26.63 34.56 23.46
C ALA A 521 -25.62 35.46 24.21
N LYS A 522 -24.37 35.01 24.36
CA LYS A 522 -23.30 35.83 24.96
C LYS A 522 -22.97 37.04 24.10
N GLN A 523 -22.93 36.90 22.78
CA GLN A 523 -22.64 38.00 21.85
C GLN A 523 -23.74 39.07 21.92
N THR A 524 -25.02 38.68 21.96
CA THR A 524 -26.13 39.62 22.15
C THR A 524 -26.05 40.34 23.49
N LYS A 525 -25.69 39.63 24.57
CA LYS A 525 -25.50 40.23 25.90
C LYS A 525 -24.32 41.19 25.95
N LEU A 526 -23.21 40.85 25.29
CA LEU A 526 -22.06 41.74 25.18
C LEU A 526 -22.48 43.03 24.45
N HIS A 527 -23.19 42.91 23.33
CA HIS A 527 -23.65 44.07 22.58
C HIS A 527 -24.60 44.97 23.40
N SER A 528 -25.49 44.39 24.21
CA SER A 528 -26.34 45.19 25.10
C SER A 528 -25.53 45.87 26.21
N GLN A 529 -24.51 45.21 26.77
CA GLN A 529 -23.59 45.81 27.74
C GLN A 529 -22.77 46.95 27.13
N GLU A 530 -22.22 46.77 25.93
CA GLU A 530 -21.51 47.81 25.17
C GLU A 530 -22.40 49.04 24.95
N HIS A 531 -23.67 48.84 24.59
CA HIS A 531 -24.62 49.93 24.46
C HIS A 531 -24.88 50.66 25.78
N VAL A 532 -25.03 49.94 26.90
CA VAL A 532 -25.20 50.55 28.24
C VAL A 532 -23.97 51.34 28.64
N ILE A 533 -22.76 50.81 28.41
CA ILE A 533 -21.50 51.52 28.67
C ILE A 533 -21.47 52.84 27.90
N LYS A 534 -21.80 52.81 26.61
CA LYS A 534 -21.87 54.03 25.79
C LYS A 534 -22.83 55.07 26.34
N LEU A 535 -24.02 54.66 26.79
CA LEU A 535 -24.97 55.58 27.43
C LEU A 535 -24.44 56.17 28.74
N LEU A 536 -23.72 55.38 29.54
CA LEU A 536 -23.09 55.84 30.77
C LEU A 536 -21.94 56.83 30.48
N GLU A 537 -21.14 56.57 29.45
CA GLU A 537 -20.09 57.49 28.98
C GLU A 537 -20.69 58.83 28.55
N GLU A 538 -21.74 58.82 27.73
CA GLU A 538 -22.47 60.04 27.30
C GLU A 538 -23.13 60.78 28.48
N SER A 539 -23.62 60.05 29.48
CA SER A 539 -24.17 60.64 30.72
C SER A 539 -23.08 61.29 31.55
N ASN A 540 -21.94 60.61 31.72
CA ASN A 540 -20.80 61.13 32.46
C ASN A 540 -20.22 62.38 31.78
N GLU A 541 -20.08 62.38 30.46
CA GLU A 541 -19.61 63.55 29.70
C GLU A 541 -20.53 64.76 29.90
N ARG A 542 -21.86 64.56 29.93
CA ARG A 542 -22.83 65.61 30.26
C ARG A 542 -22.67 66.11 31.69
N SER A 543 -22.48 65.21 32.65
CA SER A 543 -22.26 65.55 34.07
C SER A 543 -21.00 66.39 34.26
N VAL A 544 -19.88 65.98 33.63
CA VAL A 544 -18.62 66.73 33.64
C VAL A 544 -18.82 68.13 33.08
N LYS A 545 -19.47 68.27 31.91
CA LYS A 545 -19.78 69.58 31.32
C LYS A 545 -20.63 70.46 32.25
N LEU A 546 -21.60 69.88 32.96
CA LEU A 546 -22.41 70.60 33.94
C LEU A 546 -21.57 71.07 35.14
N HIS A 547 -20.73 70.20 35.69
CA HIS A 547 -19.82 70.54 36.78
C HIS A 547 -18.83 71.65 36.39
N THR A 548 -18.27 71.61 35.17
CA THR A 548 -17.42 72.69 34.66
C THR A 548 -18.19 74.01 34.62
N LYS A 549 -19.41 74.05 34.08
CA LYS A 549 -20.25 75.26 34.04
C LYS A 549 -20.62 75.78 35.44
N LEU A 550 -20.88 74.90 36.39
CA LEU A 550 -21.13 75.29 37.78
C LEU A 550 -19.86 75.85 38.44
N GLY A 551 -18.71 75.25 38.18
CA GLY A 551 -17.41 75.76 38.60
C GLY A 551 -17.15 77.18 38.07
N GLU A 552 -17.40 77.41 36.78
CA GLU A 552 -17.31 78.74 36.15
C GLU A 552 -18.26 79.76 36.81
N LYS A 553 -19.52 79.38 37.06
CA LYS A 553 -20.49 80.25 37.76
C LYS A 553 -20.06 80.57 39.20
N ASN A 554 -19.57 79.57 39.93
CA ASN A 554 -19.07 79.78 41.29
C ASN A 554 -17.85 80.70 41.32
N ALA A 555 -16.96 80.58 40.32
CA ALA A 555 -15.85 81.51 40.16
C ALA A 555 -16.33 82.95 39.92
N MET A 556 -17.29 83.15 39.01
CA MET A 556 -17.89 84.49 38.78
C MET A 556 -18.55 85.05 40.05
N LEU A 557 -19.34 84.25 40.78
CA LEU A 557 -19.98 84.69 42.02
C LEU A 557 -18.95 85.02 43.10
N LYS A 558 -17.84 84.27 43.16
CA LYS A 558 -16.74 84.56 44.08
C LYS A 558 -16.07 85.89 43.71
N ASP A 559 -15.81 86.13 42.43
CA ASP A 559 -15.26 87.40 41.95
C ASP A 559 -16.21 88.58 42.26
N GLU A 560 -17.52 88.41 42.10
CA GLU A 560 -18.54 89.38 42.49
C GLU A 560 -18.55 89.63 44.00
N LEU A 561 -18.51 88.57 44.82
CA LEU A 561 -18.40 88.68 46.27
C LEU A 561 -17.14 89.43 46.70
N ASP A 562 -16.00 89.12 46.09
CA ASP A 562 -14.73 89.80 46.35
C ASP A 562 -14.76 91.25 45.89
N HIS A 563 -15.46 91.56 44.80
CA HIS A 563 -15.71 92.93 44.37
C HIS A 563 -16.61 93.68 45.36
N LEU A 564 -17.71 93.09 45.80
CA LEU A 564 -18.61 93.65 46.80
C LEU A 564 -17.88 93.87 48.13
N ARG A 565 -17.07 92.90 48.59
CA ARG A 565 -16.22 93.03 49.79
C ARG A 565 -15.25 94.21 49.65
N ARG A 566 -14.59 94.36 48.50
CA ARG A 566 -13.73 95.52 48.22
C ARG A 566 -14.52 96.84 48.26
N THR A 567 -15.71 96.89 47.67
CA THR A 567 -16.58 98.06 47.70
C THR A 567 -17.05 98.40 49.12
N VAL A 568 -17.46 97.41 49.91
CA VAL A 568 -17.82 97.58 51.33
C VAL A 568 -16.61 98.07 52.13
N ASN A 569 -15.44 97.46 51.97
CA ASN A 569 -14.22 97.92 52.64
C ASN A 569 -13.85 99.35 52.24
N ASN A 570 -14.03 99.74 50.98
CA ASN A 570 -13.83 101.12 50.54
C ASN A 570 -14.87 102.09 51.14
N LEU A 571 -16.12 101.65 51.32
CA LEU A 571 -17.15 102.43 52.02
C LEU A 571 -16.89 102.50 53.54
N MET A 572 -16.32 101.46 54.15
CA MET A 572 -15.88 101.48 55.54
C MET A 572 -14.65 102.37 55.73
N LEU A 573 -13.68 102.34 54.81
CA LEU A 573 -12.54 103.27 54.80
C LEU A 573 -12.96 104.72 54.51
N ALA A 574 -14.08 104.95 53.82
CA ALA A 574 -14.70 106.26 53.69
C ALA A 574 -15.43 106.70 54.98
N ASN A 575 -15.73 105.77 55.89
CA ASN A 575 -16.34 106.00 57.21
C ASN A 575 -15.34 105.91 58.38
N ASP A 576 -14.08 105.48 58.16
CA ASP A 576 -12.98 105.49 59.14
C ASP A 576 -12.39 106.90 59.35
N VAL A 577 -13.29 107.88 59.55
CA VAL A 577 -13.16 108.92 60.56
C VAL A 577 -14.26 108.65 61.60
N ASN A 578 -14.14 107.55 62.33
CA ASN A 578 -14.47 107.39 63.76
C ASN A 578 -14.60 105.91 64.17
N ASP A 579 -13.64 105.49 64.98
CA ASP A 579 -13.67 104.47 66.05
C ASP A 579 -14.07 103.00 65.77
N ALA A 580 -13.08 102.14 66.06
CA ALA A 580 -13.12 100.72 66.43
C ALA A 580 -14.03 100.47 67.67
N PRO A 581 -14.33 99.22 68.15
CA PRO A 581 -13.56 97.98 68.00
C PRO A 581 -14.32 96.62 67.95
N ASP A 582 -13.51 95.55 67.91
CA ASP A 582 -13.72 94.17 68.37
C ASP A 582 -14.77 93.25 67.72
N VAL A 583 -14.26 92.19 67.09
CA VAL A 583 -15.03 91.01 66.64
C VAL A 583 -14.40 89.74 67.24
N PRO A 584 -15.16 88.92 68.00
CA PRO A 584 -14.79 87.55 68.29
C PRO A 584 -15.23 86.60 67.17
N GLU A 585 -14.32 85.67 66.90
CA GLU A 585 -14.47 84.33 66.33
C GLU A 585 -15.89 83.73 66.41
N LEU A 586 -16.44 83.31 65.26
CA LEU A 586 -17.57 82.40 65.19
C LEU A 586 -17.28 81.28 64.18
N VAL A 587 -16.94 80.14 64.76
CA VAL A 587 -16.99 78.79 64.19
C VAL A 587 -18.43 78.45 63.85
N LEU A 588 -18.68 77.90 62.65
CA LEU A 588 -19.90 77.17 62.32
C LEU A 588 -19.56 75.95 61.46
N GLU A 589 -20.15 74.82 61.86
CA GLU A 589 -20.11 73.46 61.29
C GLU A 589 -20.52 73.34 59.82
#